data_AF-A0A2D5XH26-F1
#
_entry.id   AF-A0A2D5XH26-F1
#
_cell.length_a   1.000
_cell.length_b   1.000
_cell.length_c   1.000
_cell.angle_alpha   90.00
_cell.angle_beta   90.00
_cell.angle_gamma   90.00
#
_symmetry.space_group_name_H-M   'P 1'
#
loop_
_entity.id
_entity.type
_entity.pdbx_description
1 polymer ?
#
loop_
_entity_poly.entity_id
_entity_poly.type
_entity_poly.pdbx_seq_one_letter_code
_entity_poly.pdbx_strand_id
1 'polypeptide(L)' 'MPHAIIRGKNGQRHEVDFEDDPIRVEVHANERVIEISIDALDDHASSDKRRFALLNLPRHLFSEAMGEAARRSGKEKVVK' A
#
# COMPACT_ATOMS: atom_id res chain seq x y z
N MET A 1 -13.93 -1.76 3.28
CA MET A 1 -13.42 -2.43 2.07
C MET A 1 -12.05 -1.89 1.67
N PRO A 2 -10.98 -2.43 2.25
CA PRO A 2 -9.62 -2.20 1.77
C PRO A 2 -9.48 -2.65 0.32
N HIS A 3 -8.79 -1.84 -0.49
CA HIS A 3 -8.51 -2.16 -1.88
C HIS A 3 -7.14 -1.59 -2.27
N ALA A 4 -6.51 -2.20 -3.26
CA ALA A 4 -5.31 -1.68 -3.90
C ALA A 4 -5.60 -1.41 -5.37
N ILE A 5 -5.34 -0.18 -5.84
CA ILE A 5 -5.51 0.21 -7.24
C ILE A 5 -4.16 0.64 -7.80
N ILE A 6 -3.75 0.01 -8.91
CA ILE A 6 -2.57 0.36 -9.69
C ILE A 6 -3.05 0.74 -11.09
N ARG A 7 -2.66 1.92 -11.57
CA ARG A 7 -2.96 2.37 -12.94
C ARG A 7 -1.69 2.47 -13.75
N GLY A 8 -1.61 1.69 -14.82
CA GLY A 8 -0.51 1.72 -15.77
C GLY A 8 -0.59 2.90 -16.74
N LYS A 9 0.52 3.15 -17.46
CA LYS A 9 0.61 4.21 -18.48
C LYS A 9 -0.37 4.03 -19.65
N ASN A 10 -0.79 2.81 -19.91
CA ASN A 10 -1.82 2.45 -20.90
C ASN A 10 -3.26 2.73 -20.41
N GLY A 11 -3.44 3.26 -19.20
CA GLY A 11 -4.75 3.48 -18.60
C GLY A 11 -5.39 2.23 -18.00
N GLN A 12 -4.72 1.07 -18.07
CA GLN A 12 -5.23 -0.16 -17.47
C GLN A 12 -5.24 -0.02 -15.94
N ARG A 13 -6.39 -0.34 -15.35
CA ARG A 13 -6.61 -0.38 -13.91
C ARG A 13 -6.47 -1.84 -13.46
N HIS A 14 -5.51 -2.08 -12.58
CA HIS A 14 -5.42 -3.31 -11.80
C HIS A 14 -5.96 -3.00 -10.42
N GLU A 15 -7.00 -3.70 -10.02
CA GLU A 15 -7.64 -3.53 -8.73
C GLU A 15 -7.68 -4.87 -8.01
N VAL A 16 -7.24 -4.85 -6.76
CA VAL A 16 -7.41 -5.94 -5.82
C VAL A 16 -8.39 -5.46 -4.77
N ASP A 17 -9.58 -6.05 -4.77
CA ASP A 17 -10.57 -5.87 -3.72
C ASP A 17 -10.34 -6.93 -2.65
N PHE A 18 -10.11 -6.49 -1.41
CA PHE A 18 -9.94 -7.38 -0.26
C PHE A 18 -11.27 -7.62 0.48
N GLU A 19 -12.38 -7.09 -0.05
CA GLU A 19 -13.73 -7.21 0.50
C GLU A 19 -13.79 -6.73 1.96
N ASP A 20 -14.37 -7.53 2.86
CA ASP A 20 -14.40 -7.27 4.30
C ASP A 20 -13.47 -8.22 5.07
N ASP A 21 -12.57 -8.92 4.36
CA ASP A 21 -11.65 -9.86 4.99
C ASP A 21 -10.60 -9.12 5.83
N PRO A 22 -10.19 -9.69 6.98
CA PRO A 22 -9.05 -9.17 7.73
C PRO A 22 -7.80 -9.16 6.85
N ILE A 23 -7.12 -8.00 6.82
CA ILE A 23 -5.86 -7.86 6.06
C ILE A 23 -4.65 -7.78 6.99
N ARG A 24 -3.52 -8.30 6.51
CA ARG A 24 -2.20 -8.04 7.07
C ARG A 24 -1.45 -7.11 6.15
N VAL A 25 -0.87 -6.05 6.71
CA VAL A 25 0.03 -5.15 5.99
C VAL A 25 1.43 -5.32 6.54
N GLU A 26 2.41 -5.60 5.69
CA GLU A 26 3.82 -5.63 6.07
C GLU A 26 4.61 -4.61 5.28
N VAL A 27 5.63 -4.05 5.92
CA VAL A 27 6.57 -3.12 5.29
C VAL A 27 7.97 -3.63 5.53
N HIS A 28 8.67 -3.95 4.45
CA HIS A 28 10.09 -4.28 4.46
C HIS A 28 10.87 -3.16 3.80
N ALA A 29 11.94 -2.69 4.44
CA ALA A 29 12.76 -1.61 3.91
C ALA A 29 14.24 -2.01 3.95
N ASN A 30 14.93 -1.83 2.83
CA ASN A 30 16.38 -1.90 2.76
C ASN A 30 16.96 -0.55 2.31
N GLU A 31 18.24 -0.45 1.98
CA GLU A 31 18.85 0.84 1.62
C GLU A 31 18.25 1.48 0.36
N ARG A 32 17.75 0.68 -0.58
CA ARG A 32 17.33 1.16 -1.90
C ARG A 32 15.83 1.17 -2.09
N VAL A 33 15.13 0.20 -1.51
CA VAL A 33 13.71 -0.03 -1.76
C VAL A 33 12.92 -0.20 -0.48
N ILE A 34 11.63 0.13 -0.59
CA ILE A 34 10.60 -0.29 0.35
C ILE A 34 9.65 -1.20 -0.40
N GLU A 35 9.36 -2.34 0.22
CA GLU A 35 8.35 -3.28 -0.18
C GLU A 35 7.20 -3.21 0.80
N ILE A 36 5.98 -3.10 0.27
CA ILE A 36 4.74 -3.10 1.04
C ILE A 36 3.91 -4.26 0.52
N SER A 37 3.58 -5.21 1.40
CA SER A 37 2.65 -6.30 1.10
C SER A 37 1.34 -6.08 1.84
N ILE A 38 0.25 -6.46 1.19
CA ILE A 38 -1.09 -6.53 1.76
C ILE A 38 -1.65 -7.90 1.42
N ASP A 39 -2.00 -8.68 2.43
CA ASP A 39 -2.54 -10.03 2.29
C ASP A 39 -3.90 -10.13 2.98
N ALA A 40 -4.90 -10.73 2.32
CA ALA A 40 -6.11 -11.19 2.99
C ALA A 40 -5.79 -12.44 3.84
N LEU A 41 -6.09 -12.38 5.14
CA LEU A 41 -5.75 -13.43 6.11
C LEU A 41 -6.66 -14.65 6.01
N ASP A 42 -7.94 -14.44 5.71
CA ASP A 42 -8.95 -15.49 5.61
C ASP A 42 -9.15 -16.00 4.17
N ASP A 43 -8.20 -15.69 3.29
CA ASP A 43 -8.23 -16.18 1.91
C ASP A 43 -7.79 -17.65 1.84
N HIS A 44 -8.77 -18.53 2.02
CA HIS A 44 -8.65 -19.99 1.86
C HIS A 44 -8.54 -20.43 0.40
N ALA A 45 -8.47 -19.51 -0.56
CA ALA A 45 -8.28 -19.89 -1.95
C ALA A 45 -6.88 -20.48 -2.17
N SER A 46 -6.74 -21.30 -3.22
CA SER A 46 -5.44 -21.75 -3.72
C SER A 46 -4.51 -20.56 -3.96
N SER A 47 -3.18 -20.73 -3.86
CA SER A 47 -2.19 -19.64 -3.98
C SER A 47 -2.46 -18.66 -5.13
N ASP A 48 -2.91 -19.18 -6.28
CA ASP A 48 -3.11 -18.41 -7.51
C ASP A 48 -4.36 -17.53 -7.49
N LYS A 49 -5.20 -17.66 -6.46
CA LYS A 49 -6.43 -16.90 -6.24
C LYS A 49 -6.37 -16.03 -4.99
N ARG A 50 -5.27 -16.11 -4.23
CA ARG A 50 -5.12 -15.32 -3.01
C ARG A 50 -5.08 -13.84 -3.37
N ARG A 51 -5.93 -13.06 -2.70
CA ARG A 51 -5.94 -11.61 -2.78
C ARG A 51 -4.72 -11.08 -2.05
N PHE A 52 -3.75 -10.61 -2.82
CA PHE A 52 -2.58 -9.94 -2.32
C PHE A 52 -2.25 -8.73 -3.19
N ALA A 53 -1.63 -7.71 -2.59
CA ALA A 53 -1.01 -6.62 -3.31
C ALA A 53 0.41 -6.44 -2.83
N LEU A 54 1.36 -6.30 -3.77
CA LEU A 54 2.75 -6.04 -3.48
C LEU A 54 3.18 -4.77 -4.21
N LEU A 55 3.76 -3.83 -3.48
CA LEU A 55 4.31 -2.60 -4.03
C LEU A 55 5.79 -2.50 -3.67
N ASN A 56 6.62 -2.27 -4.68
CA ASN A 56 8.06 -2.05 -4.50
C ASN A 56 8.41 -0.64 -5.00
N LEU A 57 8.94 0.21 -4.12
CA LEU A 57 9.22 1.62 -4.37
C LEU A 57 10.67 1.97 -4.04
N PRO A 58 11.28 2.94 -4.73
CA PRO A 58 12.53 3.54 -4.28
C PRO A 58 12.37 4.17 -2.88
N ARG A 59 13.23 3.78 -1.93
CA ARG A 59 13.13 4.19 -0.53
C ARG A 59 13.21 5.71 -0.36
N HIS A 60 14.06 6.38 -1.13
CA HIS A 60 14.24 7.83 -1.02
C HIS A 60 12.95 8.58 -1.35
N LEU A 61 12.25 8.18 -2.42
CA LEU A 61 10.97 8.78 -2.81
C LEU A 61 9.88 8.52 -1.77
N PHE A 62 9.80 7.29 -1.25
CA PHE A 62 8.84 6.98 -0.20
C PHE A 62 9.09 7.80 1.08
N SER A 63 10.36 7.89 1.49
CA SER A 63 10.76 8.63 2.69
C SER A 63 10.44 10.12 2.57
N GLU A 64 10.71 10.70 1.39
CA GLU A 64 10.38 12.09 1.07
C GLU A 64 8.86 12.33 1.14
N ALA A 65 8.07 11.50 0.47
CA ALA A 65 6.61 11.59 0.46
C ALA A 65 6.00 11.44 1.87
N MET A 66 6.51 10.51 2.67
CA MET A 66 6.06 10.34 4.06
C MET A 66 6.44 11.53 4.94
N GLY A 67 7.65 12.09 4.75
CA GLY A 67 8.08 13.32 5.42
C GLY A 67 7.18 14.51 5.09
N GLU A 68 6.77 14.66 3.83
CA GLU A 68 5.80 15.68 3.40
C GLU A 68 4.42 15.47 4.03
N ALA A 69 3.94 14.23 4.03
CA ALA A 69 2.65 13.89 4.63
C ALA A 69 2.61 14.23 6.14
N ALA A 70 3.67 13.89 6.88
CA ALA A 70 3.80 14.21 8.30
C ALA A 70 3.81 15.73 8.56
N ARG A 71 4.46 16.52 7.69
CA ARG A 71 4.43 17.99 7.78
C ARG A 71 3.05 18.57 7.52
N ARG A 72 2.26 18.00 6.60
CA ARG A 72 0.88 18.45 6.34
C ARG A 72 -0.04 18.20 7.53
N SER A 73 0.00 17.00 8.11
CA SER A 73 -0.86 16.65 9.26
C SER A 73 -0.52 17.44 10.53
N GLY A 74 0.74 17.87 10.69
CA GLY A 74 1.15 18.77 11.76
C GLY A 74 0.60 20.19 11.63
N LYS A 75 0.36 20.68 10.41
CA LYS A 75 -0.19 22.03 10.15
C LYS A 75 -1.70 22.13 10.36
N GLU A 76 -2.44 21.05 10.12
CA GLU A 76 -3.90 20.99 10.37
C GLU A 76 -4.25 21.12 11.86
N LYS A 77 -3.32 20.77 12.76
CA LYS A 77 -3.53 20.91 14.22
C LYS A 77 -3.36 22.32 14.78
N VAL A 78 -3.04 23.33 13.95
CA VAL A 78 -2.78 24.71 14.40
C VAL A 78 -3.99 25.65 14.27
N VAL A 79 -5.11 25.18 13.72
CA VAL A 79 -6.35 25.97 13.74
C VAL A 79 -7.06 25.73 15.08
N LYS A 80 -6.81 26.65 16.01
CA LYS A 80 -7.42 26.75 17.34
C LYS A 80 -8.64 27.64 17.31
#